data_AF-A0A383EQ45-F1
#
_entry.id   AF-A0A383EQ45-F1
#
_cell.length_a   1.000
_cell.length_b   1.000
_cell.length_c   1.000
_cell.angle_alpha   90.00
_cell.angle_beta   90.00
_cell.angle_gamma   90.00
#
_symmetry.space_group_name_H-M   'P 1'
#
loop_
_entity.id
_entity.type
_entity.pdbx_description
1 polymer ?
#
loop_
_entity_poly.entity_id
_entity_poly.type
_entity_poly.pdbx_seq_one_letter_code
_entity_poly.pdbx_strand_id
1 'polypeptide(L)'
;ESVTPDTQKIKNLSKNFAINSQHQIILCKNPATLFSQNPIRIFKIFSWVSEKNYYLSYPIVRSIERHVDQMCPIFISEDDRKEVQLCFKRVVNGRYFSKSLRLLHEFGLLKNFYIPEFKNICGLLQDIYVHHFPTDIHVLAALDILNGLEVDENTDPFLRNLYHSIRDKTTLKLAVLLHDIGKGIRTPGQNEELLGARLVPKILGNLGYAKDSRRVNDVSFLVEKHLMM
;
A
#
# COMPACT_ATOMS: atom_id res chain seq x y z
N GLU A 1 -32.66 -14.55 -3.26
CA GLU A 1 -33.15 -13.25 -3.76
C GLU A 1 -31.96 -12.33 -3.99
N SER A 2 -31.68 -11.95 -5.25
CA SER A 2 -30.56 -11.05 -5.55
C SER A 2 -30.99 -9.61 -5.24
N VAL A 3 -30.55 -9.08 -4.11
CA VAL A 3 -30.62 -7.64 -3.86
C VAL A 3 -29.73 -6.98 -4.91
N THR A 4 -30.33 -6.39 -5.94
CA THR A 4 -29.60 -5.51 -6.85
C THR A 4 -28.95 -4.43 -5.99
N PRO A 5 -27.60 -4.35 -5.94
CA PRO A 5 -26.96 -3.33 -5.14
C PRO A 5 -27.42 -1.98 -5.64
N ASP A 6 -27.94 -1.14 -4.74
CA ASP A 6 -28.37 0.20 -5.10
C ASP A 6 -27.16 0.95 -5.70
N THR A 7 -27.25 1.22 -7.00
CA THR A 7 -26.17 1.77 -7.83
C THR A 7 -26.32 3.28 -7.99
N GLN A 8 -27.20 3.91 -7.20
CA GLN A 8 -27.47 5.32 -7.33
C GLN A 8 -26.19 6.14 -7.10
N LYS A 9 -25.73 6.74 -8.19
CA LYS A 9 -24.52 7.56 -8.22
C LYS A 9 -24.74 8.84 -7.43
N ILE A 10 -23.90 9.08 -6.42
CA ILE A 10 -23.98 10.26 -5.55
C ILE A 10 -22.91 11.31 -5.86
N LYS A 11 -21.73 10.90 -6.34
CA LYS A 11 -20.59 11.82 -6.57
C LYS A 11 -19.65 11.35 -7.67
N ASN A 12 -19.19 12.26 -8.51
CA ASN A 12 -18.12 12.00 -9.47
C ASN A 12 -16.74 12.08 -8.81
N LEU A 13 -15.89 11.09 -9.06
CA LEU A 13 -14.45 11.14 -8.71
C LEU A 13 -13.60 11.54 -9.90
N SER A 14 -13.98 11.09 -11.09
CA SER A 14 -13.33 11.44 -12.36
C SER A 14 -14.28 11.16 -13.52
N LYS A 15 -13.81 11.33 -14.76
CA LYS A 15 -14.56 10.98 -15.98
C LYS A 15 -15.08 9.54 -15.99
N ASN A 16 -14.39 8.60 -15.32
CA ASN A 16 -14.69 7.17 -15.42
C ASN A 16 -15.11 6.52 -14.09
N PHE A 17 -14.95 7.23 -12.97
CA PHE A 17 -15.22 6.70 -11.64
C PHE A 17 -16.16 7.61 -10.87
N ALA A 18 -17.08 7.00 -10.13
CA ALA A 18 -18.00 7.68 -9.23
C ALA A 18 -18.15 6.90 -7.92
N ILE A 19 -18.89 7.49 -6.98
CA ILE A 19 -19.29 6.87 -5.73
C ILE A 19 -20.80 6.64 -5.74
N ASN A 20 -21.26 5.50 -5.21
CA ASN A 20 -22.68 5.20 -4.94
C ASN A 20 -23.08 5.53 -3.48
N SER A 21 -24.36 5.35 -3.16
CA SER A 21 -24.94 5.60 -1.83
C SER A 21 -24.25 4.82 -0.71
N GLN A 22 -23.64 3.66 -0.99
CA GLN A 22 -22.89 2.84 -0.03
C GLN A 22 -21.39 3.14 0.02
N HIS A 23 -20.95 4.31 -0.48
CA HIS A 23 -19.55 4.74 -0.48
C HIS A 23 -18.61 3.79 -1.24
N GLN A 24 -19.14 3.04 -2.22
CA GLN A 24 -18.36 2.21 -3.11
C GLN A 24 -17.95 2.97 -4.37
N ILE A 25 -16.71 2.77 -4.79
CA ILE A 25 -16.23 3.21 -6.09
C ILE A 25 -16.89 2.35 -7.16
N ILE A 26 -17.59 3.01 -8.08
CA ILE A 26 -18.29 2.41 -9.22
C ILE A 26 -17.74 2.99 -10.53
N LEU A 27 -17.99 2.27 -11.62
CA LEU A 27 -17.64 2.69 -12.97
C LEU A 27 -18.75 3.53 -13.58
N CYS A 28 -18.40 4.66 -14.19
CA CYS A 28 -19.34 5.48 -14.97
C CYS A 28 -19.56 4.95 -16.39
N LYS A 29 -18.73 4.03 -16.86
CA LYS A 29 -18.71 3.48 -18.23
C LYS A 29 -18.50 1.96 -18.19
N ASN A 30 -18.71 1.28 -19.32
CA ASN A 30 -18.50 -0.16 -19.42
C ASN A 30 -17.07 -0.56 -18.96
N PRO A 31 -16.93 -1.52 -18.01
CA PRO A 31 -15.64 -1.92 -17.44
C PRO A 31 -14.60 -2.33 -18.50
N ALA A 32 -15.01 -3.05 -19.54
CA ALA A 32 -14.08 -3.61 -20.54
C ALA A 32 -13.30 -2.55 -21.32
N THR A 33 -13.88 -1.36 -21.51
CA THR A 33 -13.26 -0.27 -22.29
C THR A 33 -12.35 0.61 -21.44
N LEU A 34 -12.53 0.66 -20.12
CA LEU A 34 -11.78 1.58 -19.27
C LEU A 34 -10.33 1.13 -19.05
N PHE A 35 -10.16 -0.16 -18.74
CA PHE A 35 -8.87 -0.70 -18.31
C PHE A 35 -8.01 -1.18 -19.48
N SER A 36 -8.62 -1.51 -20.62
CA SER A 36 -7.90 -1.81 -21.86
C SER A 36 -7.18 -0.59 -22.45
N GLN A 37 -7.72 0.63 -22.26
CA GLN A 37 -7.14 1.85 -22.85
C GLN A 37 -6.05 2.49 -22.01
N ASN A 38 -6.15 2.42 -20.68
CA ASN A 38 -5.15 2.96 -19.77
C ASN A 38 -5.25 2.21 -18.43
N PRO A 39 -4.55 1.07 -18.27
CA PRO A 39 -4.67 0.20 -17.10
C PRO A 39 -4.20 0.89 -15.81
N ILE A 40 -3.34 1.91 -15.94
CA ILE A 40 -2.68 2.62 -14.84
C ILE A 40 -3.66 3.49 -14.04
N ARG A 41 -4.82 3.83 -14.62
CA ARG A 41 -5.90 4.52 -13.91
C ARG A 41 -6.39 3.79 -12.67
N ILE A 42 -6.19 2.48 -12.57
CA ILE A 42 -6.50 1.69 -11.39
C ILE A 42 -5.80 2.21 -10.13
N PHE A 43 -4.57 2.72 -10.23
CA PHE A 43 -3.78 3.15 -9.07
C PHE A 43 -4.43 4.34 -8.35
N LYS A 44 -5.23 5.14 -9.06
CA LYS A 44 -6.02 6.24 -8.49
C LYS A 44 -7.10 5.74 -7.54
N ILE A 45 -7.65 4.54 -7.78
CA ILE A 45 -8.68 3.93 -6.93
C ILE A 45 -8.14 3.78 -5.51
N PHE A 46 -6.93 3.22 -5.38
CA PHE A 46 -6.27 3.01 -4.10
C PHE A 46 -5.93 4.32 -3.38
N SER A 47 -5.60 5.39 -4.13
CA SER A 47 -5.44 6.73 -3.54
C SER A 47 -6.75 7.20 -2.91
N TRP A 48 -7.89 7.06 -3.60
CA TRP A 48 -9.19 7.47 -3.06
C TRP A 48 -9.64 6.61 -1.87
N VAL A 49 -9.38 5.31 -1.90
CA VAL A 49 -9.60 4.43 -0.73
C VAL A 49 -8.84 4.95 0.47
N SER A 50 -7.55 5.25 0.31
CA SER A 50 -6.70 5.76 1.39
C SER A 50 -7.13 7.15 1.90
N GLU A 51 -7.56 8.03 1.01
CA GLU A 51 -7.92 9.40 1.39
C GLU A 51 -9.30 9.53 2.04
N LYS A 52 -10.25 8.68 1.63
CA LYS A 52 -11.69 8.88 1.92
C LYS A 52 -12.40 7.66 2.49
N ASN A 53 -11.69 6.56 2.76
CA ASN A 53 -12.26 5.30 3.25
C ASN A 53 -13.33 4.68 2.34
N TYR A 54 -13.27 4.94 1.03
CA TYR A 54 -14.21 4.30 0.11
C TYR A 54 -13.99 2.78 0.04
N TYR A 55 -15.00 2.07 -0.45
CA TYR A 55 -14.96 0.64 -0.72
C TYR A 55 -14.93 0.36 -2.22
N LEU A 56 -14.59 -0.85 -2.63
CA LEU A 56 -14.63 -1.26 -4.02
C LEU A 56 -15.97 -1.95 -4.30
N SER A 57 -16.67 -1.55 -5.36
CA SER A 57 -17.80 -2.34 -5.85
C SER A 57 -17.32 -3.62 -6.53
N TYR A 58 -18.15 -4.67 -6.55
CA TYR A 58 -17.80 -5.94 -7.20
C TYR A 58 -17.35 -5.79 -8.68
N PRO A 59 -18.00 -4.95 -9.52
CA PRO A 59 -17.52 -4.71 -10.88
C PRO A 59 -16.12 -4.12 -10.96
N ILE A 60 -15.72 -3.27 -9.99
CA ILE A 60 -14.33 -2.78 -9.90
C ILE A 60 -13.41 -3.94 -9.59
N VAL A 61 -13.65 -4.69 -8.51
CA VAL A 61 -12.82 -5.83 -8.09
C VAL A 61 -12.56 -6.79 -9.24
N ARG A 62 -13.63 -7.27 -9.88
CA ARG A 62 -13.55 -8.19 -11.04
C ARG A 62 -12.75 -7.59 -12.20
N SER A 63 -12.85 -6.29 -12.39
CA SER A 63 -12.12 -5.61 -13.46
C SER A 63 -10.64 -5.48 -13.15
N ILE A 64 -10.26 -5.30 -11.89
CA ILE A 64 -8.86 -5.30 -11.46
C ILE A 64 -8.26 -6.69 -11.70
N GLU A 65 -8.90 -7.74 -11.19
CA GLU A 65 -8.43 -9.12 -11.29
C GLU A 65 -8.18 -9.56 -12.73
N ARG A 66 -9.02 -9.11 -13.68
CA ARG A 66 -8.88 -9.45 -15.10
C ARG A 66 -7.74 -8.77 -15.84
N HIS A 67 -7.26 -7.63 -15.33
CA HIS A 67 -6.30 -6.79 -16.04
C HIS A 67 -4.98 -6.62 -15.27
N VAL A 68 -4.88 -7.13 -14.04
CA VAL A 68 -3.69 -6.94 -13.21
C VAL A 68 -2.43 -7.53 -13.84
N ASP A 69 -2.55 -8.65 -14.57
CA ASP A 69 -1.44 -9.28 -15.29
C ASP A 69 -0.90 -8.42 -16.44
N GLN A 70 -1.71 -7.49 -16.96
CA GLN A 70 -1.32 -6.55 -18.02
C GLN A 70 -0.53 -5.36 -17.46
N MET A 71 -0.48 -5.19 -16.14
CA MET A 71 0.14 -4.05 -15.46
C MET A 71 1.63 -4.27 -15.19
N CYS A 72 2.36 -4.98 -16.06
CA CYS A 72 3.77 -5.26 -15.83
C CYS A 72 4.60 -3.95 -15.91
N PRO A 73 5.46 -3.63 -14.90
CA PRO A 73 6.24 -2.39 -14.86
C PRO A 73 7.07 -2.10 -16.11
N ILE A 74 7.46 -3.14 -16.85
CA ILE A 74 8.33 -3.06 -18.03
C ILE A 74 7.62 -2.36 -19.21
N PHE A 75 6.29 -2.41 -19.28
CA PHE A 75 5.53 -1.86 -20.41
C PHE A 75 5.00 -0.45 -20.17
N ILE A 76 5.50 0.25 -19.15
CA ILE A 76 4.93 1.51 -18.70
C ILE A 76 5.83 2.69 -19.09
N SER A 77 5.20 3.73 -19.64
CA SER A 77 5.90 4.95 -20.02
C SER A 77 6.47 5.68 -18.80
N GLU A 78 7.46 6.55 -19.02
CA GLU A 78 8.04 7.36 -17.95
C GLU A 78 7.03 8.27 -17.25
N ASP A 79 6.08 8.83 -17.99
CA ASP A 79 5.06 9.72 -17.43
C ASP A 79 4.03 8.95 -16.61
N ASP A 80 3.63 7.78 -17.11
CA ASP A 80 2.76 6.89 -16.36
C ASP A 80 3.44 6.38 -15.07
N ARG A 81 4.75 6.08 -15.11
CA ARG A 81 5.52 5.68 -13.92
C ARG A 81 5.49 6.77 -12.85
N LYS A 82 5.66 8.03 -13.24
CA LYS A 82 5.52 9.18 -12.31
C LYS A 82 4.11 9.23 -11.72
N GLU A 83 3.07 9.02 -12.54
CA GLU A 83 1.69 9.00 -12.06
C GLU A 83 1.44 7.89 -11.04
N VAL A 84 2.00 6.69 -11.26
CA VAL A 84 1.90 5.56 -10.32
C VAL A 84 2.62 5.85 -9.01
N GLN A 85 3.82 6.44 -9.06
CA GLN A 85 4.56 6.89 -7.88
C GLN A 85 3.78 7.95 -7.08
N LEU A 86 3.15 8.91 -7.78
CA LEU A 86 2.28 9.90 -7.15
C LEU A 86 1.06 9.24 -6.47
N CYS A 87 0.45 8.23 -7.10
CA CYS A 87 -0.62 7.46 -6.49
C CYS A 87 -0.14 6.74 -5.21
N PHE A 88 1.05 6.14 -5.21
CA PHE A 88 1.60 5.50 -4.02
C PHE A 88 1.84 6.49 -2.87
N LYS A 89 2.40 7.66 -3.18
CA LYS A 89 2.57 8.72 -2.18
C LYS A 89 1.24 9.15 -1.58
N ARG A 90 0.19 9.28 -2.39
CA ARG A 90 -1.17 9.56 -1.92
C ARG A 90 -1.72 8.43 -1.05
N VAL A 91 -1.45 7.17 -1.41
CA VAL A 91 -1.81 6.01 -0.59
C VAL A 91 -1.14 6.08 0.79
N VAL A 92 0.18 6.27 0.87
CA VAL A 92 0.90 6.32 2.15
C VAL A 92 0.48 7.54 2.99
N ASN A 93 0.25 8.69 2.36
CA ASN A 93 -0.13 9.91 3.05
C ASN A 93 -1.61 9.99 3.44
N GLY A 94 -2.45 9.14 2.86
CA GLY A 94 -3.87 9.11 3.19
C GLY A 94 -4.15 8.65 4.62
N ARG A 95 -5.35 9.00 5.09
CA ARG A 95 -5.82 8.73 6.46
C ARG A 95 -6.10 7.24 6.70
N TYR A 96 -6.47 6.50 5.67
CA TYR A 96 -6.83 5.08 5.68
C TYR A 96 -5.81 4.24 4.89
N PHE A 97 -4.53 4.56 5.07
CA PHE A 97 -3.43 4.00 4.28
C PHE A 97 -3.32 2.48 4.39
N SER A 98 -3.58 1.88 5.56
CA SER A 98 -3.42 0.43 5.74
C SER A 98 -4.46 -0.35 4.94
N LYS A 99 -5.71 0.12 4.92
CA LYS A 99 -6.79 -0.45 4.07
C LYS A 99 -6.39 -0.49 2.60
N SER A 100 -5.80 0.61 2.11
CA SER A 100 -5.36 0.71 0.72
C SER A 100 -4.13 -0.17 0.43
N LEU A 101 -3.14 -0.21 1.32
CA LEU A 101 -1.98 -1.09 1.20
C LEU A 101 -2.37 -2.58 1.23
N ARG A 102 -3.36 -2.97 2.04
CA ARG A 102 -3.93 -4.32 2.03
C ARG A 102 -4.55 -4.68 0.69
N LEU A 103 -5.38 -3.81 0.11
CA LEU A 103 -5.97 -4.06 -1.20
C LEU A 103 -4.88 -4.14 -2.29
N LEU A 104 -3.86 -3.27 -2.23
CA LEU A 104 -2.70 -3.35 -3.14
C LEU A 104 -1.97 -4.70 -3.00
N HIS A 105 -1.84 -5.22 -1.78
CA HIS A 105 -1.27 -6.54 -1.54
C HIS A 105 -2.17 -7.66 -2.08
N GLU A 106 -3.48 -7.61 -1.80
CA GLU A 106 -4.48 -8.60 -2.21
C GLU A 106 -4.54 -8.77 -3.73
N PHE A 107 -4.51 -7.66 -4.47
CA PHE A 107 -4.40 -7.69 -5.93
C PHE A 107 -2.97 -7.96 -6.44
N GLY A 108 -2.00 -8.20 -5.56
CA GLY A 108 -0.60 -8.45 -5.93
C GLY A 108 0.17 -7.24 -6.45
N LEU A 109 -0.45 -6.06 -6.54
CA LEU A 109 0.18 -4.82 -7.01
C LEU A 109 1.34 -4.38 -6.10
N LEU A 110 1.27 -4.64 -4.79
CA LEU A 110 2.35 -4.29 -3.87
C LEU A 110 3.65 -5.03 -4.24
N LYS A 111 3.58 -6.36 -4.41
CA LYS A 111 4.74 -7.20 -4.70
C LYS A 111 5.13 -7.28 -6.18
N ASN A 112 4.19 -7.08 -7.10
CA ASN A 112 4.46 -7.19 -8.54
C ASN A 112 4.86 -5.84 -9.15
N PHE A 113 4.49 -4.73 -8.49
CA PHE A 113 4.64 -3.40 -9.06
C PHE A 113 5.45 -2.45 -8.17
N TYR A 114 4.98 -2.21 -6.95
CA TYR A 114 5.54 -1.15 -6.11
C TYR A 114 6.86 -1.55 -5.44
N ILE A 115 6.91 -2.76 -4.89
CA ILE A 115 8.03 -3.27 -4.08
C ILE A 115 8.27 -4.73 -4.50
N PRO A 116 8.98 -4.98 -5.61
CA PRO A 116 9.31 -6.34 -6.06
C PRO A 116 9.97 -7.20 -4.97
N GLU A 117 10.78 -6.60 -4.11
CA GLU A 117 11.44 -7.24 -2.97
C GLU A 117 10.42 -7.82 -1.96
N PHE A 118 9.21 -7.26 -1.88
CA PHE A 118 8.13 -7.73 -0.99
C PHE A 118 7.66 -9.14 -1.35
N LYS A 119 7.85 -9.57 -2.61
CA LYS A 119 7.54 -10.95 -3.03
C LYS A 119 8.29 -11.99 -2.21
N ASN A 120 9.50 -11.68 -1.73
CA ASN A 120 10.36 -12.61 -1.02
C ASN A 120 9.91 -12.87 0.42
N ILE A 121 9.06 -12.00 0.99
CA ILE A 121 8.49 -12.17 2.33
C ILE A 121 7.05 -12.68 2.32
N CYS A 122 6.41 -12.74 1.14
CA CYS A 122 5.05 -13.28 0.99
C CYS A 122 4.99 -14.77 1.35
N GLY A 123 4.16 -15.13 2.32
CA GLY A 123 4.01 -16.52 2.76
C GLY A 123 5.21 -17.07 3.53
N LEU A 124 6.20 -16.23 3.87
CA LEU A 124 7.37 -16.62 4.64
C LEU A 124 6.98 -16.78 6.11
N LEU A 125 6.83 -18.03 6.56
CA LEU A 125 6.69 -18.38 7.97
C LEU A 125 8.05 -18.24 8.67
N GLN A 126 8.04 -17.68 9.87
CA GLN A 126 9.21 -17.59 10.73
C GLN A 126 9.10 -18.64 11.84
N ASP A 127 10.15 -19.44 12.02
CA ASP A 127 10.20 -20.56 12.97
C ASP A 127 10.50 -20.10 14.40
N ILE A 128 9.89 -18.98 14.82
CA ILE A 128 10.04 -18.38 16.13
C ILE A 128 8.67 -18.33 16.79
N TYR A 129 8.58 -18.79 18.04
CA TYR A 129 7.36 -19.03 18.84
C TYR A 129 6.34 -17.86 18.93
N VAL A 130 6.66 -16.68 18.40
CA VAL A 130 5.85 -15.46 18.47
C VAL A 130 5.21 -15.03 17.14
N HIS A 131 5.59 -15.64 16.00
CA HIS A 131 5.01 -15.30 14.70
C HIS A 131 3.83 -16.20 14.36
N HIS A 132 2.62 -15.74 14.73
CA HIS A 132 1.37 -16.39 14.33
C HIS A 132 1.05 -16.21 12.83
N PHE A 133 1.75 -15.29 12.15
CA PHE A 133 1.46 -14.88 10.77
C PHE A 133 2.69 -14.99 9.86
N PRO A 134 2.49 -15.30 8.57
CA PRO A 134 3.50 -15.06 7.54
C PRO A 134 3.99 -13.61 7.58
N THR A 135 5.25 -13.39 7.19
CA THR A 135 5.95 -12.09 7.34
C THR A 135 5.23 -10.94 6.64
N ASP A 136 4.66 -11.15 5.45
CA ASP A 136 3.83 -10.18 4.74
C ASP A 136 2.57 -9.79 5.54
N ILE A 137 1.89 -10.77 6.11
CA ILE A 137 0.70 -10.54 6.92
C ILE A 137 1.06 -9.84 8.23
N HIS A 138 2.20 -10.15 8.83
CA HIS A 138 2.73 -9.44 9.99
C HIS A 138 2.95 -7.94 9.69
N VAL A 139 3.63 -7.62 8.58
CA VAL A 139 3.85 -6.23 8.15
C VAL A 139 2.52 -5.50 7.94
N LEU A 140 1.55 -6.12 7.25
CA LEU A 140 0.23 -5.53 7.04
C LEU A 140 -0.56 -5.37 8.35
N ALA A 141 -0.38 -6.26 9.32
CA ALA A 141 -1.01 -6.14 10.65
C ALA A 141 -0.41 -4.98 11.44
N ALA A 142 0.92 -4.81 11.41
CA ALA A 142 1.59 -3.67 12.04
C ALA A 142 1.11 -2.33 11.45
N LEU A 143 0.91 -2.28 10.13
CA LEU A 143 0.34 -1.10 9.46
C LEU A 143 -1.10 -0.80 9.87
N ASP A 144 -1.92 -1.83 10.14
CA ASP A 144 -3.28 -1.63 10.65
C ASP A 144 -3.30 -1.04 12.06
N ILE A 145 -2.45 -1.56 12.96
CA ILE A 145 -2.30 -1.00 14.30
C ILE A 145 -1.87 0.47 14.22
N LEU A 146 -0.89 0.77 13.37
CA LEU A 146 -0.45 2.14 13.13
C LEU A 146 -1.56 3.02 12.56
N ASN A 147 -2.41 2.48 11.67
CA ASN A 147 -3.55 3.22 11.14
C ASN A 147 -4.62 3.43 12.21
N GLY A 148 -4.82 2.48 13.12
CA GLY A 148 -5.71 2.63 14.28
C GLY A 148 -5.41 3.90 15.06
N LEU A 149 -4.13 4.19 15.31
CA LEU A 149 -3.71 5.44 15.98
C LEU A 149 -4.09 6.72 15.22
N GLU A 150 -4.40 6.65 13.92
CA GLU A 150 -4.84 7.80 13.11
C GLU A 150 -6.38 7.92 13.05
N VAL A 151 -7.13 6.82 13.11
CA VAL A 151 -8.56 6.79 12.80
C VAL A 151 -9.48 6.34 13.92
N ASP A 152 -9.00 5.53 14.85
CA ASP A 152 -9.80 4.97 15.93
C ASP A 152 -9.56 5.76 17.23
N GLU A 153 -10.63 6.38 17.70
CA GLU A 153 -10.65 7.20 18.92
C GLU A 153 -10.58 6.36 20.20
N ASN A 154 -10.84 5.05 20.11
CA ASN A 154 -10.79 4.12 21.24
C ASN A 154 -9.40 3.51 21.47
N THR A 155 -8.41 3.84 20.62
CA THR A 155 -7.03 3.43 20.84
C THR A 155 -6.45 4.10 22.08
N ASP A 156 -5.37 3.52 22.62
CA ASP A 156 -4.68 4.07 23.78
C ASP A 156 -4.37 5.57 23.59
N PRO A 157 -4.90 6.47 24.46
CA PRO A 157 -4.77 7.91 24.27
C PRO A 157 -3.32 8.40 24.26
N PHE A 158 -2.43 7.75 25.01
CA PHE A 158 -1.01 8.11 25.06
C PHE A 158 -0.33 7.78 23.72
N LEU A 159 -0.50 6.55 23.21
CA LEU A 159 0.06 6.13 21.92
C LEU A 159 -0.51 6.97 20.76
N ARG A 160 -1.80 7.29 20.81
CA ARG A 160 -2.45 8.16 19.83
C ARG A 160 -1.86 9.56 19.85
N ASN A 161 -1.75 10.19 21.02
CA ASN A 161 -1.15 11.52 21.15
C ASN A 161 0.31 11.53 20.70
N LEU A 162 1.08 10.49 21.04
CA LEU A 162 2.44 10.32 20.58
C LEU A 162 2.50 10.25 19.06
N TYR A 163 1.68 9.41 18.43
CA TYR A 163 1.61 9.29 16.97
C TYR A 163 1.23 10.61 16.29
N HIS A 164 0.28 11.36 16.85
CA HIS A 164 -0.08 12.68 16.33
C HIS A 164 0.99 13.76 16.54
N SER A 165 1.90 13.59 17.50
CA SER A 165 3.04 14.49 17.71
C SER A 165 4.17 14.31 16.67
N ILE A 166 4.16 13.19 15.94
CA ILE A 166 5.19 12.88 14.93
C ILE A 166 5.04 13.81 13.73
N ARG A 167 6.13 14.53 13.42
CA ARG A 167 6.18 15.50 12.31
C ARG A 167 6.15 14.82 10.94
N ASP A 168 6.93 13.76 10.76
CA ASP A 168 7.00 13.00 9.50
C ASP A 168 6.43 11.58 9.67
N LYS A 169 5.10 11.50 9.64
CA LYS A 169 4.38 10.21 9.68
C LYS A 169 4.66 9.35 8.44
N THR A 170 5.02 9.96 7.31
CA THR A 170 5.32 9.23 6.07
C THR A 170 6.56 8.37 6.25
N THR A 171 7.61 8.91 6.86
CA THR A 171 8.82 8.16 7.24
C THR A 171 8.47 6.96 8.12
N LEU A 172 7.66 7.15 9.18
CA LEU A 172 7.26 6.05 10.05
C LEU A 172 6.46 4.97 9.31
N LYS A 173 5.48 5.37 8.49
CA LYS A 173 4.66 4.43 7.71
C LYS A 173 5.51 3.60 6.73
N LEU A 174 6.49 4.23 6.07
CA LEU A 174 7.41 3.54 5.16
C LEU A 174 8.36 2.61 5.92
N ALA A 175 8.87 3.02 7.08
CA ALA A 175 9.69 2.18 7.93
C ALA A 175 8.93 0.93 8.39
N VAL A 176 7.69 1.07 8.86
CA VAL A 176 6.85 -0.08 9.25
C VAL A 176 6.54 -0.99 8.05
N LEU A 177 6.29 -0.43 6.85
CA LEU A 177 6.09 -1.23 5.64
C LEU A 177 7.33 -2.05 5.23
N LEU A 178 8.53 -1.59 5.61
CA LEU A 178 9.81 -2.17 5.16
C LEU A 178 10.63 -2.84 6.27
N HIS A 179 10.19 -2.81 7.53
CA HIS A 179 11.01 -3.22 8.68
C HIS A 179 11.56 -4.65 8.52
N ASP A 180 10.72 -5.57 8.06
CA ASP A 180 11.04 -6.99 7.88
C ASP A 180 11.46 -7.35 6.43
N ILE A 181 11.69 -6.37 5.55
CA ILE A 181 11.96 -6.64 4.12
C ILE A 181 13.24 -7.47 3.91
N GLY A 182 14.19 -7.38 4.85
CA GLY A 182 15.45 -8.11 4.81
C GLY A 182 15.30 -9.63 4.99
N LYS A 183 14.22 -10.10 5.62
CA LYS A 183 13.94 -11.54 5.85
C LYS A 183 13.76 -12.34 4.57
N GLY A 184 13.43 -11.65 3.48
CA GLY A 184 13.39 -12.23 2.14
C GLY A 184 14.76 -12.56 1.55
N ILE A 185 15.86 -12.13 2.18
CA ILE A 185 17.23 -12.37 1.74
C ILE A 185 17.84 -13.49 2.58
N ARG A 186 18.09 -14.64 1.96
CA ARG A 186 18.76 -15.78 2.60
C ARG A 186 20.26 -15.69 2.39
N THR A 187 20.95 -14.92 3.23
CA THR A 187 22.43 -14.88 3.25
C THR A 187 22.94 -15.30 4.63
N PRO A 188 23.58 -16.49 4.74
CA PRO A 188 24.10 -16.97 6.02
C PRO A 188 25.05 -15.96 6.68
N GLY A 189 24.88 -15.71 7.97
CA GLY A 189 25.76 -14.87 8.78
C GLY A 189 25.58 -13.36 8.60
N GLN A 190 24.54 -12.91 7.88
CA GLN A 190 24.19 -11.49 7.77
C GLN A 190 22.90 -11.20 8.52
N ASN A 191 22.87 -10.09 9.24
CA ASN A 191 21.67 -9.69 9.96
C ASN A 191 20.62 -9.14 8.99
N GLU A 192 19.38 -9.59 9.16
CA GLU A 192 18.26 -9.29 8.27
C GLU A 192 17.90 -7.79 8.32
N GLU A 193 18.01 -7.13 9.48
CA GLU A 193 17.74 -5.69 9.64
C GLU A 193 18.75 -4.82 8.86
N LEU A 194 20.03 -5.21 8.85
CA LEU A 194 21.08 -4.54 8.07
C LEU A 194 20.85 -4.74 6.56
N LEU A 195 20.42 -5.93 6.17
CA LEU A 195 20.08 -6.24 4.79
C LEU A 195 18.86 -5.46 4.32
N GLY A 196 17.81 -5.39 5.14
CA GLY A 196 16.62 -4.59 4.88
C GLY A 196 16.95 -3.11 4.68
N ALA A 197 17.75 -2.54 5.58
CA ALA A 197 18.19 -1.14 5.50
C ALA A 197 18.95 -0.83 4.20
N ARG A 198 19.78 -1.76 3.71
CA ARG A 198 20.50 -1.61 2.42
C ARG A 198 19.58 -1.61 1.20
N LEU A 199 18.40 -2.22 1.28
CA LEU A 199 17.41 -2.21 0.18
C LEU A 199 16.62 -0.90 0.11
N VAL A 200 16.45 -0.21 1.24
CA VAL A 200 15.59 0.98 1.36
C VAL A 200 15.87 2.05 0.30
N PRO A 201 17.13 2.48 0.01
CA PRO A 201 17.37 3.52 -1.00
C PRO A 201 16.85 3.16 -2.39
N LYS A 202 17.04 1.91 -2.81
CA LYS A 202 16.55 1.41 -4.10
C LYS A 202 15.02 1.37 -4.12
N ILE A 203 14.41 0.79 -3.08
CA ILE A 203 12.95 0.67 -2.95
C ILE A 203 12.30 2.05 -2.96
N LEU A 204 12.77 2.97 -2.11
CA LEU A 204 12.24 4.32 -2.03
C LEU A 204 12.48 5.13 -3.30
N GLY A 205 13.59 4.90 -4.00
CA GLY A 205 13.84 5.45 -5.33
C GLY A 205 12.75 5.06 -6.32
N ASN A 206 12.40 3.77 -6.39
CA ASN A 206 11.35 3.23 -7.25
C ASN A 206 9.95 3.74 -6.86
N LEU A 207 9.71 4.01 -5.58
CA LEU A 207 8.48 4.60 -5.06
C LEU A 207 8.40 6.13 -5.24
N GLY A 208 9.41 6.75 -5.86
CA GLY A 208 9.43 8.17 -6.20
C GLY A 208 9.99 9.08 -5.10
N TYR A 209 10.65 8.54 -4.08
CA TYR A 209 11.28 9.31 -2.99
C TYR A 209 12.77 9.60 -3.22
N ALA A 210 13.32 9.30 -4.41
CA ALA A 210 14.74 9.47 -4.73
C ALA A 210 15.32 10.87 -4.42
N LYS A 211 14.50 11.93 -4.51
CA LYS A 211 14.91 13.32 -4.26
C LYS A 211 14.91 13.72 -2.77
N ASP A 212 14.39 12.87 -1.88
CA ASP A 212 14.29 13.13 -0.45
C ASP A 212 15.30 12.29 0.32
N SER A 213 16.58 12.66 0.19
CA SER A 213 17.69 11.93 0.80
C SER A 213 17.55 11.81 2.32
N ARG A 214 16.99 12.84 2.97
CA ARG A 214 16.71 12.81 4.41
C ARG A 214 15.72 11.70 4.75
N ARG A 215 14.55 11.66 4.08
CA ARG A 215 13.56 10.59 4.32
C ARG A 215 14.14 9.21 4.03
N VAL A 216 14.93 9.08 2.97
CA VAL A 216 15.58 7.81 2.64
C VAL A 216 16.48 7.35 3.79
N ASN A 217 17.32 8.24 4.33
CA ASN A 217 18.21 7.93 5.44
C ASN A 217 17.44 7.60 6.72
N ASP A 218 16.40 8.39 7.04
CA ASP A 218 15.58 8.17 8.24
C ASP A 218 14.86 6.81 8.18
N VAL A 219 14.30 6.44 7.02
CA VAL A 219 13.67 5.12 6.83
C VAL A 219 14.72 4.01 6.93
N SER A 220 15.89 4.14 6.28
CA SER A 220 16.96 3.15 6.37
C SER A 220 17.39 2.92 7.82
N PHE A 221 17.55 4.00 8.59
CA PHE A 221 17.91 3.94 10.01
C PHE A 221 16.84 3.22 10.83
N LEU A 222 15.56 3.56 10.65
CA LEU A 222 14.47 2.91 11.38
C LEU A 222 14.34 1.43 11.04
N VAL A 223 14.52 1.04 9.77
CA VAL A 223 14.54 -0.36 9.34
C VAL A 223 15.74 -1.08 9.95
N GLU A 224 16.92 -0.48 10.00
CA GLU A 224 18.09 -1.08 10.64
C GLU A 224 17.89 -1.32 12.14
N LYS A 225 17.20 -0.41 12.82
CA LYS A 225 17.08 -0.41 14.28
C LYS A 225 15.77 -1.00 14.82
N HIS A 226 14.92 -1.57 13.96
CA HIS A 226 13.57 -2.00 14.34
C HIS A 226 13.50 -3.11 15.41
N LEU A 227 14.60 -3.84 15.63
CA LEU A 227 14.72 -4.86 16.70
C LEU A 227 15.37 -4.34 17.99
N MET A 228 15.95 -3.14 17.96
CA MET A 228 16.65 -2.54 19.11
C MET A 228 15.76 -1.61 19.94
N MET A 229 14.55 -1.32 19.45
CA MET A 229 13.55 -0.42 20.07
C MET A 229 12.32 -1.22 20.47
#